data_AF-A0A944ASW7-F1
#
_entry.id   AF-A0A944ASW7-F1
#
_cell.length_a   1.000
_cell.length_b   1.000
_cell.length_c   1.000
_cell.angle_alpha   90.00
_cell.angle_beta   90.00
_cell.angle_gamma   90.00
#
_symmetry.space_group_name_H-M   'P 1'
#
loop_
_entity.id
_entity.type
_entity.pdbx_description
1 polymer ?
#
loop_
_entity_poly.entity_id
_entity_poly.type
_entity_poly.pdbx_seq_one_letter_code
_entity_poly.pdbx_strand_id
1 'polypeptide(L)'
;ALWYSHGFNMIEEGMQVRKDITVVMCAPKGPGTEVWHEFQRGFGVPDLIAVHPENDPEGKGWAIAKALAVGMGGSKAGVLESDFVAEVKSDLMGEQTILCGMLQAGTIVCYDKMVADGMDPKWVTKFLMHGWNVITEALKWGGITGMMDRLSNPAKIKANQLSKDIKSLLAPLYQKHMDDIISGEFSSTMMKDWANKDANLLAWREETGKLPFETMEESSDEITEQEYFDKGIIMVAMVKAGCELAFETMVDAGIKEESAYYESLHEVPLIANLIDRKRLYEMNKVISDTAEYGCYLFARVAAPMMAKDLMPKVTTEVIGKGLNVKDNSVSNAELVEVNAEIRNHPIEVVGRKLRAYMTAMKPIIK
;
A
#
# COMPACT_ATOMS: atom_id res chain seq x y z
N ALA A 1 1.89 -31.77 -5.09
CA ALA A 1 2.37 -30.80 -4.09
C ALA A 1 1.16 -30.05 -3.55
N LEU A 2 1.22 -29.61 -2.31
CA LEU A 2 0.30 -28.64 -1.75
C LEU A 2 0.89 -27.25 -2.02
N TRP A 3 0.08 -26.36 -2.60
CA TRP A 3 0.49 -25.01 -2.97
C TRP A 3 -0.33 -24.01 -2.16
N TYR A 4 0.36 -23.03 -1.57
CA TYR A 4 -0.20 -21.84 -0.96
C TYR A 4 0.11 -20.59 -1.78
N SER A 5 -0.84 -19.66 -1.85
CA SER A 5 -0.56 -18.30 -2.35
C SER A 5 -0.33 -17.28 -1.23
N HIS A 6 -0.37 -17.75 0.02
CA HIS A 6 -0.02 -17.00 1.22
C HIS A 6 0.34 -17.97 2.35
N GLY A 7 1.32 -17.63 3.19
CA GLY A 7 1.86 -18.54 4.19
C GLY A 7 1.10 -18.62 5.52
N PHE A 8 0.05 -17.82 5.73
CA PHE A 8 -0.62 -17.67 7.05
C PHE A 8 -0.93 -18.99 7.75
N ASN A 9 -1.58 -19.92 7.05
CA ASN A 9 -1.97 -21.20 7.63
C ASN A 9 -0.75 -22.04 8.10
N MET A 10 0.39 -21.91 7.44
CA MET A 10 1.62 -22.60 7.86
C MET A 10 2.30 -21.90 9.04
N ILE A 11 2.30 -20.57 9.06
CA ILE A 11 3.10 -19.77 10.01
C ILE A 11 2.30 -19.35 11.24
N GLU A 12 1.10 -18.79 11.06
CA GLU A 12 0.26 -18.26 12.15
C GLU A 12 -0.61 -19.34 12.78
N GLU A 13 -1.21 -20.24 11.98
CA GLU A 13 -2.02 -21.35 12.51
C GLU A 13 -1.18 -22.57 12.91
N GLY A 14 0.06 -22.67 12.40
CA GLY A 14 0.96 -23.79 12.68
C GLY A 14 0.53 -25.12 12.06
N MET A 15 -0.12 -25.09 10.89
CA MET A 15 -0.60 -26.28 10.20
C MET A 15 0.48 -27.35 10.01
N GLN A 16 0.14 -28.58 10.37
CA GLN A 16 1.01 -29.74 10.22
C GLN A 16 0.67 -30.51 8.95
N VAL A 17 1.53 -30.45 7.94
CA VAL A 17 1.34 -31.14 6.66
C VAL A 17 2.01 -32.52 6.68
N ARG A 18 1.32 -33.52 6.10
CA ARG A 18 1.83 -34.90 5.98
C ARG A 18 3.22 -34.92 5.31
N LYS A 19 4.17 -35.66 5.89
CA LYS A 19 5.61 -35.61 5.53
C LYS A 19 5.96 -36.01 4.10
N ASP A 20 5.11 -36.78 3.43
CA ASP A 20 5.26 -37.21 2.04
C ASP A 20 4.78 -36.15 1.03
N ILE A 21 4.15 -35.07 1.48
CA ILE A 21 3.64 -34.00 0.61
C ILE A 21 4.69 -32.89 0.51
N THR A 22 5.11 -32.57 -0.72
CA THR A 22 5.86 -31.33 -1.00
C THR A 22 4.96 -30.11 -0.82
N VAL A 23 5.39 -29.12 -0.04
CA VAL A 23 4.68 -27.84 0.20
C VAL A 23 5.48 -26.69 -0.41
N VAL A 24 4.81 -25.90 -1.25
CA VAL A 24 5.39 -24.73 -1.93
C VAL A 24 4.49 -23.52 -1.78
N MET A 25 5.08 -22.34 -1.94
CA MET A 25 4.36 -21.09 -2.05
C MET A 25 4.70 -20.39 -3.36
N CYS A 26 3.67 -19.79 -3.95
CA CYS A 26 3.80 -18.82 -5.02
C CYS A 26 2.72 -17.76 -4.80
N ALA A 27 3.16 -16.60 -4.32
CA ALA A 27 2.37 -15.50 -3.79
C ALA A 27 2.53 -14.27 -4.71
N PRO A 28 1.57 -14.02 -5.61
CA PRO A 28 1.55 -12.79 -6.39
C PRO A 28 1.39 -11.57 -5.49
N LYS A 29 2.17 -10.52 -5.73
CA LYS A 29 2.17 -9.26 -4.97
C LYS A 29 1.12 -8.31 -5.54
N GLY A 30 -0.14 -8.71 -5.41
CA GLY A 30 -1.28 -7.87 -5.76
C GLY A 30 -2.63 -8.59 -5.71
N PRO A 31 -3.74 -7.83 -5.77
CA PRO A 31 -5.08 -8.40 -5.71
C PRO A 31 -5.37 -9.34 -6.89
N GLY A 32 -6.16 -10.40 -6.66
CA GLY A 32 -6.43 -11.42 -7.68
C GLY A 32 -7.01 -10.86 -8.99
N THR A 33 -7.81 -9.80 -8.93
CA THR A 33 -8.32 -9.13 -10.15
C THR A 33 -7.20 -8.46 -10.95
N GLU A 34 -6.21 -7.86 -10.28
CA GLU A 34 -5.08 -7.19 -10.94
C GLU A 34 -4.08 -8.19 -11.51
N VAL A 35 -3.83 -9.30 -10.80
CA VAL A 35 -3.05 -10.44 -11.31
C VAL A 35 -3.64 -10.93 -12.64
N TRP A 36 -4.97 -11.09 -12.68
CA TRP A 36 -5.66 -11.49 -13.90
C TRP A 36 -5.56 -10.45 -15.03
N HIS A 37 -5.79 -9.17 -14.72
CA HIS A 37 -5.71 -8.09 -15.72
C HIS A 37 -4.31 -7.99 -16.36
N GLU A 38 -3.24 -8.01 -15.56
CA GLU A 38 -1.87 -7.93 -16.08
C GLU A 38 -1.49 -9.19 -16.87
N PHE A 39 -1.94 -10.37 -16.42
CA PHE A 39 -1.76 -11.62 -17.17
C PHE A 39 -2.40 -11.55 -18.57
N GLN A 40 -3.65 -11.09 -18.67
CA GLN A 40 -4.36 -10.95 -19.95
C GLN A 40 -3.66 -9.98 -20.92
N ARG A 41 -2.99 -8.96 -20.40
CA ARG A 41 -2.21 -7.99 -21.20
C ARG A 41 -0.84 -8.52 -21.63
N GLY A 42 -0.55 -9.78 -21.30
CA GLY A 42 0.68 -10.47 -21.61
C GLY A 42 1.82 -10.13 -20.66
N PHE A 43 1.56 -9.46 -19.54
CA PHE A 43 2.50 -9.17 -18.45
C PHE A 43 2.19 -10.07 -17.24
N GLY A 44 2.45 -9.60 -16.02
CA GLY A 44 2.14 -10.28 -14.76
C GLY A 44 2.33 -9.31 -13.59
N VAL A 45 2.17 -9.82 -12.38
CA VAL A 45 2.50 -9.13 -11.13
C VAL A 45 3.70 -9.83 -10.52
N PRO A 46 4.64 -9.14 -9.85
CA PRO A 46 5.78 -9.81 -9.22
C PRO A 46 5.32 -10.89 -8.25
N ASP A 47 6.03 -12.01 -8.21
CA ASP A 47 5.71 -13.13 -7.32
C ASP A 47 6.80 -13.33 -6.28
N LEU A 48 6.41 -13.73 -5.09
CA LEU A 48 7.29 -14.35 -4.12
C LEU A 48 7.09 -15.87 -4.17
N ILE A 49 8.19 -16.63 -4.24
CA ILE A 49 8.15 -18.09 -4.16
C ILE A 49 8.93 -18.62 -2.97
N ALA A 50 8.43 -19.70 -2.37
CA ALA A 50 9.10 -20.40 -1.28
C ALA A 50 8.85 -21.91 -1.33
N VAL A 51 9.70 -22.65 -0.64
CA VAL A 51 9.54 -24.09 -0.40
C VAL A 51 9.61 -24.32 1.10
N HIS A 52 8.64 -25.03 1.67
CA HIS A 52 8.64 -25.30 3.09
C HIS A 52 9.75 -26.33 3.42
N PRO A 53 10.73 -26.00 4.29
CA PRO A 53 11.93 -26.81 4.46
C PRO A 53 11.63 -28.21 5.02
N GLU A 54 10.59 -28.36 5.83
CA GLU A 54 10.21 -29.65 6.41
C GLU A 54 9.36 -30.52 5.47
N ASN A 55 8.90 -29.96 4.35
CA ASN A 55 7.99 -30.60 3.41
C ASN A 55 8.52 -30.48 1.97
N ASP A 56 9.71 -31.02 1.70
CA ASP A 56 10.18 -31.30 0.33
C ASP A 56 10.92 -32.64 0.24
N PRO A 57 10.23 -33.78 0.50
CA PRO A 57 10.87 -35.10 0.61
C PRO A 57 11.54 -35.58 -0.70
N GLU A 58 11.11 -35.06 -1.84
CA GLU A 58 11.61 -35.43 -3.16
C GLU A 58 12.53 -34.36 -3.79
N GLY A 59 12.80 -33.25 -3.07
CA GLY A 59 13.64 -32.16 -3.57
C GLY A 59 13.10 -31.46 -4.82
N LYS A 60 11.78 -31.46 -5.00
CA LYS A 60 11.10 -30.95 -6.21
C LYS A 60 10.37 -29.63 -5.99
N GLY A 61 10.37 -29.10 -4.76
CA GLY A 61 9.63 -27.89 -4.40
C GLY A 61 9.98 -26.70 -5.28
N TRP A 62 11.28 -26.43 -5.47
CA TRP A 62 11.72 -25.26 -6.25
C TRP A 62 11.35 -25.35 -7.73
N ALA A 63 11.36 -26.54 -8.32
CA ALA A 63 10.92 -26.72 -9.70
C ALA A 63 9.43 -26.42 -9.85
N ILE A 64 8.62 -26.85 -8.87
CA ILE A 64 7.17 -26.61 -8.85
C ILE A 64 6.89 -25.11 -8.62
N ALA A 65 7.51 -24.48 -7.62
CA ALA A 65 7.28 -23.08 -7.30
C ALA A 65 7.64 -22.15 -8.48
N LYS A 66 8.76 -22.40 -9.16
CA LYS A 66 9.14 -21.68 -10.38
C LYS A 66 8.16 -21.91 -11.54
N ALA A 67 7.69 -23.14 -11.72
CA ALA A 67 6.70 -23.44 -12.76
C ALA A 67 5.35 -22.73 -12.50
N LEU A 68 4.93 -22.60 -11.24
CA LEU A 68 3.74 -21.85 -10.85
C LEU A 68 3.89 -20.35 -11.18
N ALA A 69 5.02 -19.73 -10.80
CA ALA A 69 5.28 -18.32 -11.11
C ALA A 69 5.35 -18.03 -12.62
N VAL A 70 5.83 -18.99 -13.41
CA VAL A 70 5.77 -18.90 -14.88
C VAL A 70 4.33 -19.04 -15.39
N GLY A 71 3.60 -20.03 -14.88
CA GLY A 71 2.21 -20.32 -15.28
C GLY A 71 1.23 -19.17 -14.97
N MET A 72 1.46 -18.44 -13.89
CA MET A 72 0.67 -17.27 -13.50
C MET A 72 1.18 -15.95 -14.09
N GLY A 73 2.28 -15.99 -14.85
CA GLY A 73 2.84 -14.82 -15.53
C GLY A 73 3.76 -13.94 -14.68
N GLY A 74 3.91 -14.18 -13.38
CA GLY A 74 4.76 -13.36 -12.51
C GLY A 74 6.24 -13.37 -12.88
N SER A 75 6.71 -14.44 -13.54
CA SER A 75 8.05 -14.46 -14.19
C SER A 75 8.33 -13.29 -15.14
N LYS A 76 7.31 -12.63 -15.68
CA LYS A 76 7.46 -11.45 -16.55
C LYS A 76 7.64 -10.15 -15.78
N ALA A 77 7.19 -10.11 -14.53
CA ALA A 77 7.27 -8.95 -13.65
C ALA A 77 8.37 -9.08 -12.59
N GLY A 78 8.91 -10.28 -12.38
CA GLY A 78 9.99 -10.55 -11.44
C GLY A 78 9.55 -11.55 -10.39
N VAL A 79 10.44 -12.47 -10.01
CA VAL A 79 10.15 -13.52 -9.03
C VAL A 79 11.24 -13.52 -7.97
N LEU A 80 10.83 -13.46 -6.70
CA LEU A 80 11.71 -13.42 -5.55
C LEU A 80 11.74 -14.78 -4.85
N GLU A 81 12.94 -15.28 -4.64
CA GLU A 81 13.18 -16.39 -3.74
C GLU A 81 13.08 -15.90 -2.29
N SER A 82 12.17 -16.49 -1.52
CA SER A 82 11.92 -16.15 -0.13
C SER A 82 11.57 -17.40 0.68
N ASP A 83 11.05 -17.20 1.88
CA ASP A 83 10.52 -18.23 2.77
C ASP A 83 9.10 -17.86 3.26
N PHE A 84 8.43 -18.83 3.88
CA PHE A 84 7.06 -18.67 4.39
C PHE A 84 6.95 -17.61 5.49
N VAL A 85 7.96 -17.48 6.36
CA VAL A 85 7.93 -16.53 7.47
C VAL A 85 8.09 -15.11 6.93
N ALA A 86 9.10 -14.91 6.08
CA ALA A 86 9.38 -13.61 5.48
C ALA A 86 8.15 -13.07 4.74
N GLU A 87 7.51 -13.89 3.89
CA GLU A 87 6.29 -13.51 3.17
C GLU A 87 5.16 -13.11 4.11
N VAL A 88 4.79 -13.98 5.06
CA VAL A 88 3.66 -13.71 5.96
C VAL A 88 3.88 -12.43 6.75
N LYS A 89 5.07 -12.25 7.34
CA LYS A 89 5.30 -11.09 8.21
C LYS A 89 5.37 -9.78 7.43
N SER A 90 5.91 -9.80 6.20
CA SER A 90 5.96 -8.60 5.37
C SER A 90 4.62 -8.26 4.73
N ASP A 91 3.91 -9.26 4.21
CA ASP A 91 2.58 -9.12 3.59
C ASP A 91 1.57 -8.54 4.58
N LEU A 92 1.48 -9.12 5.78
CA LEU A 92 0.63 -8.62 6.87
C LEU A 92 0.94 -7.16 7.26
N MET A 93 2.21 -6.77 7.27
CA MET A 93 2.61 -5.39 7.61
C MET A 93 2.21 -4.41 6.51
N GLY A 94 2.44 -4.81 5.25
CA GLY A 94 2.03 -4.07 4.07
C GLY A 94 0.54 -3.78 4.04
N GLU A 95 -0.27 -4.85 4.10
CA GLU A 95 -1.73 -4.78 3.99
C GLU A 95 -2.39 -4.02 5.15
N GLN A 96 -1.90 -4.20 6.37
CA GLN A 96 -2.40 -3.46 7.54
C GLN A 96 -2.13 -1.96 7.44
N THR A 97 -0.93 -1.60 6.99
CA THR A 97 -0.46 -0.22 7.07
C THR A 97 -0.63 0.51 5.74
N ILE A 98 0.40 0.60 4.90
CA ILE A 98 0.43 1.46 3.73
C ILE A 98 -0.58 1.04 2.64
N LEU A 99 -0.79 -0.25 2.41
CA LEU A 99 -1.59 -0.72 1.28
C LEU A 99 -3.08 -0.49 1.50
N CYS A 100 -3.63 -0.81 2.68
CA CYS A 100 -5.07 -0.65 2.93
C CYS A 100 -5.34 0.40 4.01
N GLY A 101 -4.74 0.24 5.20
CA GLY A 101 -5.06 1.08 6.37
C GLY A 101 -4.79 2.57 6.15
N MET A 102 -3.65 2.93 5.56
CA MET A 102 -3.25 4.32 5.31
C MET A 102 -4.08 4.95 4.20
N LEU A 103 -4.40 4.21 3.13
CA LEU A 103 -5.28 4.67 2.06
C LEU A 103 -6.71 4.90 2.57
N GLN A 104 -7.23 4.01 3.42
CA GLN A 104 -8.52 4.19 4.08
C GLN A 104 -8.50 5.37 5.07
N ALA A 105 -7.52 5.40 5.99
CA ALA A 105 -7.40 6.48 6.98
C ALA A 105 -7.22 7.85 6.32
N GLY A 106 -6.36 7.93 5.31
CA GLY A 106 -6.12 9.13 4.50
C GLY A 106 -7.38 9.59 3.79
N THR A 107 -8.15 8.67 3.20
CA THR A 107 -9.44 9.00 2.56
C THR A 107 -10.42 9.62 3.55
N ILE A 108 -10.58 9.00 4.73
CA ILE A 108 -11.49 9.49 5.77
C ILE A 108 -11.10 10.91 6.22
N VAL A 109 -9.85 11.11 6.65
CA VAL A 109 -9.44 12.39 7.24
C VAL A 109 -9.36 13.52 6.21
N CYS A 110 -8.96 13.22 4.97
CA CYS A 110 -8.96 14.21 3.89
C CYS A 110 -10.39 14.59 3.51
N TYR A 111 -11.31 13.62 3.41
CA TYR A 111 -12.71 13.89 3.09
C TYR A 111 -13.33 14.84 4.12
N ASP A 112 -13.23 14.47 5.40
CA ASP A 112 -13.80 15.24 6.51
C ASP A 112 -13.20 16.64 6.57
N LYS A 113 -11.87 16.75 6.39
CA LYS A 113 -11.17 18.04 6.39
C LYS A 113 -11.63 18.94 5.25
N MET A 114 -11.71 18.41 4.03
CA MET A 114 -12.11 19.20 2.86
C MET A 114 -13.56 19.69 2.96
N VAL A 115 -14.48 18.82 3.41
CA VAL A 115 -15.88 19.20 3.62
C VAL A 115 -16.02 20.21 4.76
N ALA A 116 -15.31 20.04 5.87
CA ALA A 116 -15.31 21.00 6.98
C ALA A 116 -14.76 22.37 6.57
N ASP A 117 -13.81 22.42 5.64
CA ASP A 117 -13.26 23.66 5.07
C ASP A 117 -14.15 24.24 3.95
N GLY A 118 -15.36 23.70 3.74
CA GLY A 118 -16.40 24.26 2.87
C GLY A 118 -16.32 23.81 1.41
N MET A 119 -15.59 22.74 1.08
CA MET A 119 -15.56 22.19 -0.27
C MET A 119 -16.81 21.37 -0.58
N ASP A 120 -17.24 21.35 -1.85
CA ASP A 120 -18.37 20.55 -2.29
C ASP A 120 -18.10 19.05 -2.07
N PRO A 121 -18.89 18.34 -1.25
CA PRO A 121 -18.73 16.90 -0.99
C PRO A 121 -18.70 16.05 -2.27
N LYS A 122 -19.41 16.45 -3.34
CA LYS A 122 -19.40 15.70 -4.60
C LYS A 122 -18.04 15.78 -5.30
N TRP A 123 -17.45 16.97 -5.32
CA TRP A 123 -16.11 17.20 -5.86
C TRP A 123 -15.05 16.49 -5.01
N VAL A 124 -15.16 16.58 -3.68
CA VAL A 124 -14.24 15.89 -2.74
C VAL A 124 -14.28 14.38 -2.95
N THR A 125 -15.48 13.81 -3.13
CA THR A 125 -15.66 12.37 -3.41
C THR A 125 -14.91 11.97 -4.67
N LYS A 126 -15.13 12.67 -5.78
CA LYS A 126 -14.41 12.42 -7.04
C LYS A 126 -12.90 12.54 -6.87
N PHE A 127 -12.47 13.62 -6.21
CA PHE A 127 -11.06 13.93 -6.02
C PHE A 127 -10.32 12.83 -5.26
N LEU A 128 -10.88 12.33 -4.16
CA LEU A 128 -10.25 11.29 -3.35
C LEU A 128 -10.41 9.89 -3.95
N MET A 129 -11.53 9.61 -4.62
CA MET A 129 -11.76 8.33 -5.29
C MET A 129 -10.69 8.07 -6.35
N HIS A 130 -10.41 9.04 -7.20
CA HIS A 130 -9.44 8.86 -8.30
C HIS A 130 -8.01 9.29 -7.93
N GLY A 131 -7.86 10.22 -6.99
CA GLY A 131 -6.58 10.88 -6.73
C GLY A 131 -5.49 9.92 -6.25
N TRP A 132 -5.82 8.91 -5.45
CA TRP A 132 -4.85 7.89 -5.04
C TRP A 132 -4.27 7.15 -6.24
N ASN A 133 -5.11 6.70 -7.18
CA ASN A 133 -4.65 5.98 -8.36
C ASN A 133 -3.78 6.89 -9.25
N VAL A 134 -4.21 8.13 -9.50
CA VAL A 134 -3.46 9.09 -10.32
C VAL A 134 -2.07 9.39 -9.74
N ILE A 135 -1.96 9.68 -8.44
CA ILE A 135 -0.66 10.02 -7.84
C ILE A 135 0.25 8.79 -7.72
N THR A 136 -0.33 7.59 -7.50
CA THR A 136 0.45 6.36 -7.31
C THR A 136 0.84 5.68 -8.61
N GLU A 137 0.20 5.99 -9.75
CA GLU A 137 0.73 5.57 -11.06
C GLU A 137 2.17 6.07 -11.26
N ALA A 138 2.53 7.26 -10.74
CA ALA A 138 3.91 7.74 -10.77
C ALA A 138 4.89 6.88 -9.95
N LEU A 139 4.43 6.18 -8.90
CA LEU A 139 5.24 5.24 -8.11
C LEU A 139 5.68 4.06 -8.96
N LYS A 140 4.76 3.54 -9.79
CA LYS A 140 5.03 2.39 -10.67
C LYS A 140 6.25 2.63 -11.56
N TRP A 141 6.38 3.84 -12.08
CA TRP A 141 7.44 4.22 -13.00
C TRP A 141 8.72 4.68 -12.30
N GLY A 142 8.58 5.59 -11.33
CA GLY A 142 9.71 6.33 -10.78
C GLY A 142 9.90 6.18 -9.27
N GLY A 143 9.08 5.36 -8.60
CA GLY A 143 9.01 5.30 -7.15
C GLY A 143 8.53 6.61 -6.53
N ILE A 144 8.87 6.82 -5.27
CA ILE A 144 8.56 8.06 -4.54
C ILE A 144 9.23 9.25 -5.23
N THR A 145 10.44 9.09 -5.78
CA THR A 145 11.11 10.14 -6.56
C THR A 145 10.24 10.59 -7.72
N GLY A 146 9.73 9.65 -8.52
CA GLY A 146 8.86 9.96 -9.66
C GLY A 146 7.59 10.68 -9.26
N MET A 147 6.93 10.24 -8.19
CA MET A 147 5.73 10.91 -7.65
C MET A 147 6.03 12.33 -7.16
N MET A 148 7.10 12.51 -6.39
CA MET A 148 7.49 13.82 -5.86
C MET A 148 7.95 14.78 -6.96
N ASP A 149 8.57 14.26 -8.02
CA ASP A 149 9.03 15.03 -9.19
C ASP A 149 7.87 15.58 -10.05
N ARG A 150 6.63 15.09 -9.84
CA ARG A 150 5.41 15.66 -10.46
C ARG A 150 4.91 16.92 -9.77
N LEU A 151 5.36 17.22 -8.55
CA LEU A 151 5.02 18.45 -7.85
C LEU A 151 5.93 19.61 -8.28
N SER A 152 5.41 20.84 -8.25
CA SER A 152 6.24 22.04 -8.31
C SER A 152 7.28 22.07 -7.17
N ASN A 153 8.39 22.79 -7.34
CA ASN A 153 9.42 22.82 -6.27
C ASN A 153 8.87 23.27 -4.90
N PRO A 154 8.04 24.33 -4.79
CA PRO A 154 7.44 24.69 -3.51
C PRO A 154 6.54 23.59 -2.94
N ALA A 155 5.73 22.94 -3.79
CA ALA A 155 4.84 21.86 -3.38
C ALA A 155 5.62 20.62 -2.94
N LYS A 156 6.71 20.27 -3.62
CA LYS A 156 7.61 19.17 -3.26
C LYS A 156 8.23 19.37 -1.88
N ILE A 157 8.76 20.56 -1.60
CA ILE A 157 9.32 20.89 -0.28
C ILE A 157 8.24 20.77 0.80
N LYS A 158 7.05 21.31 0.54
CA LYS A 158 5.91 21.21 1.46
C LYS A 158 5.46 19.77 1.70
N ALA A 159 5.36 18.96 0.64
CA ALA A 159 5.03 17.53 0.73
C ALA A 159 6.08 16.75 1.50
N ASN A 160 7.37 17.05 1.30
CA ASN A 160 8.45 16.39 2.05
C ASN A 160 8.37 16.72 3.55
N GLN A 161 8.11 17.98 3.90
CA GLN A 161 7.93 18.35 5.31
C GLN A 161 6.68 17.69 5.92
N LEU A 162 5.54 17.71 5.23
CA LEU A 162 4.33 17.03 5.68
C LEU A 162 4.56 15.52 5.86
N SER A 163 5.33 14.91 4.97
CA SER A 163 5.70 13.50 5.07
C SER A 163 6.46 13.24 6.36
N LYS A 164 7.45 14.07 6.73
CA LYS A 164 8.17 13.95 8.02
C LYS A 164 7.24 14.09 9.23
N ASP A 165 6.30 15.03 9.17
CA ASP A 165 5.34 15.24 10.26
C ASP A 165 4.42 14.01 10.42
N ILE A 166 3.95 13.43 9.31
CA ILE A 166 3.15 12.20 9.28
C ILE A 166 3.98 11.01 9.81
N LYS A 167 5.23 10.87 9.37
CA LYS A 167 6.13 9.81 9.83
C LYS A 167 6.31 9.88 11.34
N SER A 168 6.60 11.07 11.87
CA SER A 168 6.76 11.31 13.31
C SER A 168 5.51 10.95 14.11
N LEU A 169 4.32 11.33 13.59
CA LEU A 169 3.05 11.04 14.24
C LEU A 169 2.70 9.55 14.25
N LEU A 170 2.91 8.86 13.12
CA LEU A 170 2.43 7.49 12.92
C LEU A 170 3.47 6.41 13.21
N ALA A 171 4.76 6.74 13.36
CA ALA A 171 5.81 5.76 13.65
C ALA A 171 5.48 4.82 14.82
N PRO A 172 4.99 5.30 15.99
CA PRO A 172 4.62 4.39 17.09
C PRO A 172 3.51 3.41 16.73
N LEU A 173 2.59 3.81 15.85
CA LEU A 173 1.51 2.94 15.38
C LEU A 173 2.04 1.88 14.41
N TYR A 174 2.88 2.25 13.44
CA TYR A 174 3.50 1.29 12.52
C TYR A 174 4.35 0.26 13.28
N GLN A 175 5.16 0.72 14.24
CA GLN A 175 5.96 -0.15 15.11
C GLN A 175 5.07 -1.11 15.91
N LYS A 176 3.98 -0.62 16.51
CA LYS A 176 3.03 -1.46 17.22
C LYS A 176 2.44 -2.56 16.32
N HIS A 177 2.03 -2.21 15.10
CA HIS A 177 1.49 -3.20 14.16
C HIS A 177 2.54 -4.27 13.82
N MET A 178 3.78 -3.89 13.54
CA MET A 178 4.85 -4.84 13.29
C MET A 178 5.14 -5.72 14.51
N ASP A 179 5.17 -5.16 15.73
CA ASP A 179 5.36 -5.90 16.97
C ASP A 179 4.24 -6.93 17.21
N ASP A 180 2.98 -6.53 16.98
CA ASP A 180 1.82 -7.42 17.10
C ASP A 180 1.87 -8.54 16.04
N ILE A 181 2.35 -8.24 14.82
CA ILE A 181 2.54 -9.22 13.75
C ILE A 181 3.66 -10.21 14.09
N ILE A 182 4.83 -9.73 14.54
CA ILE A 182 5.97 -10.60 14.89
C ILE A 182 5.64 -11.48 16.10
N SER A 183 4.98 -10.92 17.10
CA SER A 183 4.59 -11.66 18.31
C SER A 183 3.46 -12.66 18.10
N GLY A 184 2.69 -12.54 17.01
CA GLY A 184 1.49 -13.33 16.75
C GLY A 184 0.25 -12.82 17.48
N GLU A 185 0.32 -11.66 18.15
CA GLU A 185 -0.84 -11.05 18.81
C GLU A 185 -1.91 -10.63 17.79
N PHE A 186 -1.49 -10.10 16.64
CA PHE A 186 -2.40 -9.75 15.54
C PHE A 186 -3.21 -10.96 15.08
N SER A 187 -2.53 -12.03 14.67
CA SER A 187 -3.17 -13.23 14.12
C SER A 187 -4.01 -13.94 15.18
N SER A 188 -3.54 -14.03 16.43
CA SER A 188 -4.31 -14.56 17.57
C SER A 188 -5.59 -13.77 17.79
N THR A 189 -5.53 -12.44 17.75
CA THR A 189 -6.70 -11.58 17.96
C THR A 189 -7.71 -11.70 16.82
N MET A 190 -7.25 -11.69 15.57
CA MET A 190 -8.11 -11.88 14.41
C MET A 190 -8.80 -13.25 14.41
N MET A 191 -8.07 -14.33 14.69
CA MET A 191 -8.64 -15.68 14.76
C MET A 191 -9.69 -15.82 15.88
N LYS A 192 -9.58 -15.06 16.97
CA LYS A 192 -10.66 -14.98 17.99
C LYS A 192 -11.91 -14.33 17.42
N ASP A 193 -11.79 -13.36 16.52
CA ASP A 193 -12.93 -12.77 15.83
C ASP A 193 -13.57 -13.74 14.83
N TRP A 194 -12.76 -14.51 14.09
CA TRP A 194 -13.25 -15.59 13.23
C TRP A 194 -14.07 -16.63 14.02
N ALA A 195 -13.56 -17.06 15.17
CA ALA A 195 -14.28 -17.94 16.08
C ALA A 195 -15.59 -17.32 16.61
N ASN A 196 -15.67 -15.99 16.63
CA ASN A 196 -16.84 -15.21 16.99
C ASN A 196 -17.68 -14.77 15.76
N LYS A 197 -17.55 -15.49 14.63
CA LYS A 197 -18.31 -15.25 13.38
C LYS A 197 -18.08 -13.85 12.81
N ASP A 198 -16.82 -13.40 12.84
CA ASP A 198 -16.36 -12.17 12.19
C ASP A 198 -17.07 -10.92 12.72
N ALA A 199 -17.44 -10.93 14.01
CA ALA A 199 -18.30 -9.90 14.59
C ALA A 199 -17.69 -8.49 14.47
N ASN A 200 -16.38 -8.35 14.73
CA ASN A 200 -15.71 -7.06 14.60
C ASN A 200 -15.51 -6.70 13.13
N LEU A 201 -15.05 -7.64 12.30
CA LEU A 201 -14.88 -7.41 10.85
C LEU A 201 -16.17 -6.88 10.22
N LEU A 202 -17.30 -7.56 10.45
CA LEU A 202 -18.60 -7.21 9.88
C LEU A 202 -19.11 -5.87 10.42
N ALA A 203 -18.91 -5.59 11.72
CA ALA A 203 -19.28 -4.31 12.31
C ALA A 203 -18.48 -3.15 11.69
N TRP A 204 -17.16 -3.30 11.56
CA TRP A 204 -16.30 -2.27 10.98
C TRP A 204 -16.54 -2.07 9.48
N ARG A 205 -16.84 -3.15 8.75
CA ARG A 205 -17.29 -3.11 7.36
C ARG A 205 -18.58 -2.33 7.21
N GLU A 206 -19.56 -2.59 8.07
CA GLU A 206 -20.83 -1.86 8.09
C GLU A 206 -20.64 -0.37 8.42
N GLU A 207 -19.80 -0.05 9.41
CA GLU A 207 -19.47 1.34 9.77
C GLU A 207 -18.78 2.07 8.60
N THR A 208 -17.85 1.41 7.91
CA THR A 208 -17.15 1.96 6.76
C THR A 208 -18.12 2.21 5.60
N GLY A 209 -19.04 1.28 5.33
CA GLY A 209 -20.08 1.43 4.31
C GLY A 209 -21.08 2.58 4.57
N LYS A 210 -21.10 3.14 5.79
CA LYS A 210 -21.94 4.29 6.16
C LYS A 210 -21.20 5.63 6.06
N LEU A 211 -19.91 5.64 5.73
CA LEU A 211 -19.16 6.87 5.56
C LEU A 211 -19.78 7.73 4.43
N PRO A 212 -19.81 9.07 4.57
CA PRO A 212 -20.30 9.94 3.50
C PRO A 212 -19.56 9.72 2.17
N PHE A 213 -18.25 9.46 2.22
CA PHE A 213 -17.45 9.11 1.04
C PHE A 213 -18.00 7.90 0.27
N GLU A 214 -18.51 6.87 0.97
CA GLU A 214 -19.04 5.67 0.32
C GLU A 214 -20.38 5.89 -0.38
N THR A 215 -21.17 6.88 0.05
CA THR A 215 -22.55 7.08 -0.42
C THR A 215 -22.76 8.34 -1.27
N MET A 216 -21.87 9.32 -1.16
CA MET A 216 -21.98 10.59 -1.88
C MET A 216 -21.82 10.41 -3.39
N GLU A 217 -22.60 11.12 -4.20
CA GLU A 217 -22.41 11.13 -5.65
C GLU A 217 -21.13 11.89 -6.03
N GLU A 218 -20.44 11.44 -7.08
CA GLU A 218 -19.30 12.17 -7.63
C GLU A 218 -19.75 13.41 -8.42
N SER A 219 -18.90 14.43 -8.44
CA SER A 219 -19.10 15.59 -9.33
C SER A 219 -18.90 15.21 -10.80
N SER A 220 -19.58 15.91 -11.70
CA SER A 220 -19.31 15.85 -13.14
C SER A 220 -18.08 16.65 -13.56
N ASP A 221 -17.52 17.50 -12.67
CA ASP A 221 -16.41 18.40 -12.99
C ASP A 221 -15.17 17.63 -13.44
N GLU A 222 -14.50 18.11 -14.48
CA GLU A 222 -13.23 17.55 -14.92
C GLU A 222 -12.11 17.92 -13.93
N ILE A 223 -11.27 16.94 -13.59
CA ILE A 223 -10.05 17.14 -12.80
C ILE A 223 -8.94 16.54 -13.63
N THR A 224 -8.03 17.39 -14.11
CA THR A 224 -6.90 16.94 -14.92
C THR A 224 -5.90 16.15 -14.09
N GLU A 225 -5.07 15.33 -14.75
CA GLU A 225 -4.06 14.51 -14.08
C GLU A 225 -3.15 15.33 -13.15
N GLN A 226 -2.68 16.49 -13.61
CA GLN A 226 -1.80 17.35 -12.82
C GLN A 226 -2.53 18.03 -11.65
N GLU A 227 -3.83 18.30 -11.77
CA GLU A 227 -4.62 18.85 -10.66
C GLU A 227 -4.70 17.90 -9.47
N TYR A 228 -4.66 16.57 -9.67
CA TYR A 228 -4.57 15.62 -8.55
C TYR A 228 -3.27 15.76 -7.76
N PHE A 229 -2.15 16.05 -8.42
CA PHE A 229 -0.89 16.34 -7.74
C PHE A 229 -0.92 17.71 -7.06
N ASP A 230 -1.31 18.74 -7.81
CA ASP A 230 -1.23 20.13 -7.35
C ASP A 230 -2.23 20.42 -6.21
N LYS A 231 -3.40 19.78 -6.23
CA LYS A 231 -4.42 19.89 -5.18
C LYS A 231 -4.31 18.79 -4.13
N GLY A 232 -3.45 17.79 -4.32
CA GLY A 232 -3.32 16.59 -3.47
C GLY A 232 -1.97 16.47 -2.77
N ILE A 233 -1.33 17.60 -2.44
CA ILE A 233 0.03 17.64 -1.86
C ILE A 233 0.12 16.79 -0.59
N ILE A 234 -0.88 16.82 0.29
CA ILE A 234 -0.90 15.97 1.49
C ILE A 234 -1.11 14.49 1.16
N MET A 235 -1.84 14.15 0.08
CA MET A 235 -2.00 12.75 -0.34
C MET A 235 -0.66 12.18 -0.81
N VAL A 236 0.10 12.95 -1.58
CA VAL A 236 1.49 12.61 -1.97
C VAL A 236 2.37 12.42 -0.74
N ALA A 237 2.24 13.30 0.27
CA ALA A 237 2.98 13.21 1.53
C ALA A 237 2.59 11.95 2.35
N MET A 238 1.31 11.59 2.38
CA MET A 238 0.79 10.39 3.05
C MET A 238 1.32 9.11 2.40
N VAL A 239 1.31 9.03 1.07
CA VAL A 239 1.87 7.88 0.33
C VAL A 239 3.38 7.76 0.62
N LYS A 240 4.14 8.86 0.51
CA LYS A 240 5.57 8.86 0.86
C LYS A 240 5.80 8.38 2.30
N ALA A 241 5.12 8.99 3.26
CA ALA A 241 5.30 8.69 4.67
C ALA A 241 4.95 7.23 5.01
N GLY A 242 3.82 6.72 4.51
CA GLY A 242 3.40 5.36 4.79
C GLY A 242 4.28 4.31 4.10
N CYS A 243 4.69 4.53 2.84
CA CYS A 243 5.65 3.65 2.17
C CYS A 243 6.99 3.58 2.93
N GLU A 244 7.54 4.74 3.31
CA GLU A 244 8.79 4.78 4.06
C GLU A 244 8.66 4.15 5.44
N LEU A 245 7.62 4.45 6.21
CA LEU A 245 7.42 3.85 7.54
C LEU A 245 7.22 2.34 7.48
N ALA A 246 6.41 1.84 6.54
CA ALA A 246 6.21 0.40 6.38
C ALA A 246 7.55 -0.28 6.05
N PHE A 247 8.30 0.27 5.10
CA PHE A 247 9.60 -0.23 4.70
C PHE A 247 10.62 -0.22 5.86
N GLU A 248 10.80 0.92 6.51
CA GLU A 248 11.74 1.10 7.62
C GLU A 248 11.42 0.12 8.75
N THR A 249 10.14 0.04 9.16
CA THR A 249 9.71 -0.82 10.26
C THR A 249 9.90 -2.31 9.93
N MET A 250 9.62 -2.72 8.69
CA MET A 250 9.89 -4.09 8.25
C MET A 250 11.38 -4.42 8.28
N VAL A 251 12.22 -3.53 7.75
CA VAL A 251 13.67 -3.73 7.71
C VAL A 251 14.27 -3.77 9.12
N ASP A 252 13.81 -2.90 10.02
CA ASP A 252 14.21 -2.89 11.43
C ASP A 252 13.82 -4.21 12.15
N ALA A 253 12.73 -4.85 11.72
CA ALA A 253 12.31 -6.17 12.20
C ALA A 253 13.07 -7.34 11.55
N GLY A 254 14.02 -7.07 10.64
CA GLY A 254 14.86 -8.08 9.99
C GLY A 254 14.33 -8.59 8.65
N ILE A 255 13.27 -7.99 8.10
CA ILE A 255 12.77 -8.30 6.76
C ILE A 255 13.74 -7.71 5.73
N LYS A 256 14.00 -8.44 4.64
CA LYS A 256 14.88 -7.97 3.57
C LYS A 256 14.28 -6.76 2.85
N GLU A 257 15.14 -5.83 2.43
CA GLU A 257 14.73 -4.63 1.69
C GLU A 257 13.90 -4.96 0.44
N GLU A 258 14.26 -6.02 -0.30
CA GLU A 258 13.48 -6.42 -1.47
C GLU A 258 12.06 -6.86 -1.11
N SER A 259 11.88 -7.66 -0.06
CA SER A 259 10.55 -8.06 0.43
C SER A 259 9.78 -6.82 0.92
N ALA A 260 10.40 -6.00 1.77
CA ALA A 260 9.77 -4.79 2.27
C ALA A 260 9.33 -3.84 1.14
N TYR A 261 10.08 -3.76 0.03
CA TYR A 261 9.71 -2.97 -1.14
C TYR A 261 8.48 -3.51 -1.87
N TYR A 262 8.43 -4.83 -2.12
CA TYR A 262 7.31 -5.44 -2.85
C TYR A 262 6.00 -5.35 -2.05
N GLU A 263 6.08 -5.54 -0.75
CA GLU A 263 4.94 -5.57 0.17
C GLU A 263 4.54 -4.17 0.65
N SER A 264 5.16 -3.12 0.10
CA SER A 264 4.80 -1.73 0.36
C SER A 264 4.64 -0.95 -0.95
N LEU A 265 5.67 -0.22 -1.39
CA LEU A 265 5.60 0.71 -2.51
C LEU A 265 5.09 0.06 -3.79
N HIS A 266 5.48 -1.19 -4.09
CA HIS A 266 5.11 -1.83 -5.33
C HIS A 266 3.59 -2.04 -5.48
N GLU A 267 2.90 -2.40 -4.40
CA GLU A 267 1.49 -2.79 -4.43
C GLU A 267 0.52 -1.62 -4.26
N VAL A 268 0.98 -0.48 -3.74
CA VAL A 268 0.14 0.72 -3.56
C VAL A 268 -0.67 1.08 -4.81
N PRO A 269 -0.11 1.13 -6.04
CA PRO A 269 -0.88 1.47 -7.23
C PRO A 269 -1.99 0.44 -7.55
N LEU A 270 -1.77 -0.84 -7.24
CA LEU A 270 -2.75 -1.89 -7.47
C LEU A 270 -3.94 -1.75 -6.51
N ILE A 271 -3.68 -1.38 -5.25
CA ILE A 271 -4.76 -1.12 -4.28
C ILE A 271 -5.47 0.21 -4.57
N ALA A 272 -4.73 1.24 -4.97
CA ALA A 272 -5.31 2.52 -5.33
C ALA A 272 -6.29 2.41 -6.52
N ASN A 273 -6.03 1.49 -7.48
CA ASN A 273 -6.96 1.15 -8.56
C ASN A 273 -8.31 0.60 -8.02
N LEU A 274 -8.32 -0.14 -6.91
CA LEU A 274 -9.57 -0.63 -6.31
C LEU A 274 -10.45 0.53 -5.82
N ILE A 275 -9.83 1.51 -5.16
CA ILE A 275 -10.50 2.72 -4.68
C ILE A 275 -11.03 3.54 -5.87
N ASP A 276 -10.22 3.68 -6.91
CA ASP A 276 -10.60 4.35 -8.15
C ASP A 276 -11.80 3.71 -8.84
N ARG A 277 -11.87 2.37 -8.82
CA ARG A 277 -13.00 1.63 -9.39
C ARG A 277 -14.29 1.87 -8.63
N LYS A 278 -14.27 1.66 -7.30
CA LYS A 278 -15.50 1.60 -6.47
C LYS A 278 -15.21 1.83 -4.98
N ARG A 279 -14.41 2.85 -4.67
CA ARG A 279 -14.18 3.38 -3.31
C ARG A 279 -13.58 2.36 -2.34
N LEU A 280 -13.69 2.61 -1.04
CA LEU A 280 -13.19 1.70 -0.02
C LEU A 280 -13.99 0.40 -0.02
N TYR A 281 -15.25 0.40 -0.47
CA TYR A 281 -16.02 -0.82 -0.66
C TYR A 281 -15.30 -1.83 -1.56
N GLU A 282 -14.86 -1.43 -2.75
CA GLU A 282 -14.20 -2.35 -3.67
C GLU A 282 -12.82 -2.77 -3.16
N MET A 283 -12.08 -1.85 -2.54
CA MET A 283 -10.83 -2.20 -1.86
C MET A 283 -11.06 -3.32 -0.84
N ASN A 284 -11.94 -3.08 0.15
CA ASN A 284 -12.19 -4.01 1.24
C ASN A 284 -12.86 -5.31 0.78
N LYS A 285 -13.61 -5.29 -0.33
CA LYS A 285 -14.22 -6.49 -0.90
C LYS A 285 -13.24 -7.38 -1.68
N VAL A 286 -12.24 -6.78 -2.31
CA VAL A 286 -11.32 -7.48 -3.21
C VAL A 286 -10.11 -8.03 -2.47
N ILE A 287 -9.67 -7.36 -1.40
CA ILE A 287 -8.62 -7.88 -0.50
C ILE A 287 -9.15 -9.04 0.36
N SER A 288 -8.25 -9.75 1.04
CA SER A 288 -8.62 -10.86 1.93
C SER A 288 -9.31 -10.35 3.21
N ASP A 289 -10.06 -11.22 3.91
CA ASP A 289 -10.62 -10.86 5.23
C ASP A 289 -9.50 -10.51 6.24
N THR A 290 -8.31 -11.11 6.11
CA THR A 290 -7.12 -10.75 6.91
C THR A 290 -6.67 -9.32 6.66
N ALA A 291 -6.54 -8.95 5.38
CA ALA A 291 -6.17 -7.61 4.95
C ALA A 291 -7.21 -6.57 5.38
N GLU A 292 -8.49 -6.88 5.23
CA GLU A 292 -9.60 -6.00 5.62
C GLU A 292 -9.65 -5.80 7.14
N TYR A 293 -9.52 -6.88 7.92
CA TYR A 293 -9.44 -6.79 9.38
C TYR A 293 -8.27 -5.93 9.82
N GLY A 294 -7.10 -6.16 9.21
CA GLY A 294 -5.90 -5.39 9.41
C GLY A 294 -6.03 -3.90 9.06
N CYS A 295 -6.62 -3.61 7.91
CA CYS A 295 -6.97 -2.27 7.44
C CYS A 295 -7.81 -1.53 8.49
N TYR A 296 -8.82 -2.19 9.05
CA TYR A 296 -9.68 -1.62 10.08
C TYR A 296 -8.98 -1.39 11.41
N LEU A 297 -8.16 -2.33 11.87
CA LEU A 297 -7.35 -2.14 13.08
C LEU A 297 -6.48 -0.88 12.97
N PHE A 298 -5.80 -0.70 11.84
CA PHE A 298 -4.95 0.45 11.61
C PHE A 298 -5.77 1.74 11.45
N ALA A 299 -6.74 1.76 10.53
CA ALA A 299 -7.44 2.98 10.13
C ALA A 299 -8.26 3.58 11.28
N ARG A 300 -8.84 2.75 12.15
CA ARG A 300 -9.61 3.18 13.33
C ARG A 300 -8.75 3.88 14.38
N VAL A 301 -7.42 3.74 14.32
CA VAL A 301 -6.48 4.45 15.19
C VAL A 301 -5.82 5.61 14.45
N ALA A 302 -5.34 5.37 13.23
CA ALA A 302 -4.63 6.35 12.42
C ALA A 302 -5.51 7.55 12.04
N ALA A 303 -6.77 7.33 11.64
CA ALA A 303 -7.65 8.42 11.25
C ALA A 303 -7.96 9.37 12.42
N PRO A 304 -8.38 8.91 13.61
CA PRO A 304 -8.53 9.80 14.77
C PRO A 304 -7.23 10.52 15.19
N MET A 305 -6.08 9.84 15.14
CA MET A 305 -4.78 10.46 15.44
C MET A 305 -4.48 11.61 14.47
N MET A 306 -4.61 11.37 13.16
CA MET A 306 -4.38 12.40 12.14
C MET A 306 -5.42 13.53 12.23
N ALA A 307 -6.69 13.21 12.42
CA ALA A 307 -7.75 14.21 12.58
C ALA A 307 -7.47 15.15 13.76
N LYS A 308 -6.90 14.62 14.85
CA LYS A 308 -6.59 15.39 16.06
C LYS A 308 -5.29 16.18 15.94
N ASP A 309 -4.19 15.56 15.51
CA ASP A 309 -2.84 16.11 15.69
C ASP A 309 -2.20 16.64 14.39
N LEU A 310 -2.73 16.25 13.23
CA LEU A 310 -2.26 16.66 11.90
C LEU A 310 -3.25 17.63 11.23
N MET A 311 -4.51 17.25 11.05
CA MET A 311 -5.50 18.01 10.27
C MET A 311 -5.75 19.46 10.73
N PRO A 312 -5.62 19.84 12.02
CA PRO A 312 -5.73 21.25 12.42
C PRO A 312 -4.64 22.15 11.83
N LYS A 313 -3.51 21.58 11.42
CA LYS A 313 -2.37 22.30 10.80
C LYS A 313 -2.45 22.29 9.27
N VAL A 314 -3.39 21.53 8.71
CA VAL A 314 -3.59 21.37 7.26
C VAL A 314 -4.54 22.45 6.77
N THR A 315 -4.18 23.08 5.66
CA THR A 315 -4.98 24.11 5.00
C THR A 315 -5.40 23.65 3.61
N THR A 316 -6.40 24.33 3.03
CA THR A 316 -6.83 24.07 1.65
C THR A 316 -5.73 24.25 0.59
N GLU A 317 -4.59 24.85 0.93
CA GLU A 317 -3.44 24.98 0.02
C GLU A 317 -2.77 23.64 -0.27
N VAL A 318 -2.77 22.70 0.67
CA VAL A 318 -2.13 21.38 0.50
C VAL A 318 -3.14 20.26 0.26
N ILE A 319 -4.44 20.57 0.35
CA ILE A 319 -5.54 19.68 -0.02
C ILE A 319 -6.72 20.48 -0.59
N GLY A 320 -7.04 20.26 -1.86
CA GLY A 320 -8.21 20.83 -2.54
C GLY A 320 -7.95 22.05 -3.44
N LYS A 321 -7.21 23.08 -2.99
CA LYS A 321 -6.96 24.29 -3.82
C LYS A 321 -5.58 24.33 -4.48
N GLY A 322 -4.57 23.76 -3.84
CA GLY A 322 -3.18 23.87 -4.28
C GLY A 322 -2.50 25.16 -3.83
N LEU A 323 -1.18 25.24 -4.01
CA LEU A 323 -0.39 26.40 -3.58
C LEU A 323 -0.61 27.59 -4.53
N ASN A 324 -0.82 28.78 -3.95
CA ASN A 324 -0.84 30.03 -4.71
C ASN A 324 0.58 30.60 -4.84
N VAL A 325 1.39 30.01 -5.72
CA VAL A 325 2.77 30.45 -5.99
C VAL A 325 2.86 31.19 -7.34
N LYS A 326 3.65 32.26 -7.38
CA LYS A 326 3.87 33.05 -8.61
C LYS A 326 4.74 32.31 -9.64
N ASP A 327 5.70 31.54 -9.15
CA ASP A 327 6.65 30.75 -9.92
C ASP A 327 7.17 29.56 -9.08
N ASN A 328 8.09 28.79 -9.66
CA ASN A 328 8.70 27.62 -9.02
C ASN A 328 9.99 27.93 -8.23
N SER A 329 10.24 29.20 -7.90
CA SER A 329 11.47 29.63 -7.22
C SER A 329 11.49 29.15 -5.77
N VAL A 330 12.59 28.53 -5.37
CA VAL A 330 12.89 28.06 -4.01
C VAL A 330 14.38 28.23 -3.74
N SER A 331 14.81 28.03 -2.50
CA SER A 331 16.24 27.97 -2.19
C SER A 331 16.91 26.80 -2.93
N ASN A 332 17.98 27.08 -3.67
CA ASN A 332 18.77 26.03 -4.34
C ASN A 332 19.30 24.99 -3.34
N ALA A 333 19.75 25.44 -2.17
CA ALA A 333 20.30 24.55 -1.15
C ALA A 333 19.22 23.60 -0.59
N GLU A 334 18.05 24.14 -0.25
CA GLU A 334 16.92 23.37 0.26
C GLU A 334 16.40 22.37 -0.77
N LEU A 335 16.29 22.79 -2.04
CA LEU A 335 15.85 21.90 -3.10
C LEU A 335 16.83 20.75 -3.34
N VAL A 336 18.14 21.01 -3.28
CA VAL A 336 19.18 19.96 -3.39
C VAL A 336 19.07 18.98 -2.22
N GLU A 337 18.91 19.48 -0.99
CA GLU A 337 18.75 18.66 0.21
C GLU A 337 17.51 17.76 0.13
N VAL A 338 16.34 18.34 -0.18
CA VAL A 338 15.08 17.60 -0.30
C VAL A 338 15.15 16.55 -1.41
N ASN A 339 15.70 16.89 -2.58
CA ASN A 339 15.85 15.91 -3.66
C ASN A 339 16.81 14.78 -3.28
N ALA A 340 17.90 15.08 -2.57
CA ALA A 340 18.84 14.08 -2.11
C ALA A 340 18.22 13.16 -1.06
N GLU A 341 17.47 13.70 -0.11
CA GLU A 341 16.74 12.94 0.91
C GLU A 341 15.78 11.93 0.26
N ILE A 342 14.93 12.40 -0.66
CA ILE A 342 13.95 11.54 -1.34
C ILE A 342 14.67 10.42 -2.12
N ARG A 343 15.66 10.78 -2.95
CA ARG A 343 16.28 9.85 -3.90
C ARG A 343 17.19 8.83 -3.24
N ASN A 344 17.72 9.14 -2.06
CA ASN A 344 18.66 8.29 -1.33
C ASN A 344 18.01 7.49 -0.21
N HIS A 345 16.69 7.63 0.00
CA HIS A 345 15.97 6.75 0.91
C HIS A 345 16.16 5.28 0.49
N PRO A 346 16.43 4.33 1.40
CA PRO A 346 16.69 2.93 1.05
C PRO A 346 15.63 2.29 0.15
N ILE A 347 14.34 2.55 0.40
CA ILE A 347 13.22 2.11 -0.47
C ILE A 347 13.37 2.53 -1.94
N GLU A 348 13.94 3.71 -2.20
CA GLU A 348 14.17 4.22 -3.55
C GLU A 348 15.43 3.60 -4.18
N VAL A 349 16.44 3.30 -3.37
CA VAL A 349 17.67 2.62 -3.82
C VAL A 349 17.34 1.20 -4.28
N VAL A 350 16.70 0.40 -3.43
CA VAL A 350 16.30 -0.98 -3.77
C VAL A 350 15.23 -0.97 -4.88
N GLY A 351 14.29 -0.02 -4.81
CA GLY A 351 13.23 0.11 -5.81
C GLY A 351 13.73 0.39 -7.21
N ARG A 352 14.74 1.28 -7.38
CA ARG A 352 15.37 1.50 -8.70
C ARG A 352 15.99 0.23 -9.26
N LYS A 353 16.69 -0.55 -8.42
CA LYS A 353 17.32 -1.82 -8.82
C LYS A 353 16.25 -2.83 -9.25
N LEU A 354 15.19 -3.00 -8.46
CA LEU A 354 14.13 -3.97 -8.73
C LEU A 354 13.30 -3.58 -9.97
N ARG A 355 12.93 -2.31 -10.12
CA ARG A 355 12.22 -1.82 -11.31
C ARG A 355 13.02 -2.02 -12.60
N ALA A 356 14.34 -1.92 -12.55
CA ALA A 356 15.20 -2.18 -13.71
C ALA A 356 15.17 -3.65 -14.17
N TYR A 357 14.82 -4.60 -13.30
CA TYR A 357 14.66 -6.02 -13.66
C TYR A 357 13.31 -6.33 -14.30
N MET A 358 12.33 -5.44 -14.19
CA MET A 358 11.00 -5.61 -14.77
C MET A 358 10.99 -5.22 -16.26
N THR A 359 11.54 -6.07 -17.12
CA THR A 359 11.86 -5.75 -18.53
C THR A 359 10.65 -5.61 -19.48
N ALA A 360 9.43 -5.87 -19.01
CA ALA A 360 8.22 -5.92 -19.86
C ALA A 360 7.06 -5.04 -19.36
N MET A 361 7.31 -4.09 -18.44
CA MET A 361 6.27 -3.18 -17.96
C MET A 361 5.63 -2.41 -19.12
N LYS A 362 4.30 -2.46 -19.20
CA LYS A 362 3.50 -1.67 -20.15
C LYS A 362 2.79 -0.54 -19.40
N PRO A 363 2.62 0.64 -20.02
CA PRO A 363 1.77 1.68 -19.45
C PRO A 363 0.34 1.22 -19.19
N ILE A 364 -0.24 1.61 -18.05
CA ILE A 364 -1.65 1.36 -17.75
C ILE A 364 -2.53 2.26 -18.64
N ILE A 365 -2.09 3.50 -18.84
CA ILE A 365 -2.80 4.52 -19.63
C ILE A 365 -2.13 4.63 -21.01
N LYS A 366 -2.95 4.64 -22.07
CA LYS A 366 -2.54 4.92 -23.45
C LYS A 366 -2.86 6.35 -23.83
#